data_AF-A0A2E8DVW0-F1
#
_entry.id   AF-A0A2E8DVW0-F1
#
_cell.length_a   1.000
_cell.length_b   1.000
_cell.length_c   1.000
_cell.angle_alpha   90.00
_cell.angle_beta   90.00
_cell.angle_gamma   90.00
#
_symmetry.space_group_name_H-M   'P 1'
#
loop_
_entity.id
_entity.type
_entity.pdbx_description
1 polymer ?
#
loop_
_entity_poly.entity_id
_entity_poly.type
_entity_poly.pdbx_seq_one_letter_code
_entity_poly.pdbx_strand_id
1 'polypeptide(L)'
;MVGNVWEWCADWYDKDSYERSPASNPTGPNTGEIRVLRGGSWNNYKKPLRLTHRSYHAPSVRYSLSGFRTVSSVRTKQVGELIGDINEDGIVNIFDLVIAVGSFRKMGTDLVGDVNGDNLVNIFDLVIIAGSFGQLWVSPSTASEIMLTTQ
;
A
#
# COMPACT_ATOMS: atom_id res chain seq x y z
N MET A 1 -6.30 20.20 3.32
CA MET A 1 -7.70 20.60 3.08
C MET A 1 -8.17 21.39 4.30
N VAL A 2 -9.02 22.41 4.13
CA VAL A 2 -9.46 23.30 5.22
C VAL A 2 -10.93 23.63 5.05
N GLY A 3 -11.72 23.47 6.11
CA GLY A 3 -13.13 23.87 6.19
C GLY A 3 -14.13 22.83 5.66
N ASN A 4 -15.39 23.27 5.52
CA ASN A 4 -16.58 22.45 5.25
C ASN A 4 -16.91 21.48 6.40
N VAL A 5 -16.21 20.36 6.53
CA VAL A 5 -16.43 19.39 7.61
C VAL A 5 -15.10 18.88 8.14
N TRP A 6 -15.06 18.54 9.43
CA TRP A 6 -13.95 17.77 9.96
C TRP A 6 -13.89 16.41 9.29
N GLU A 7 -12.69 15.96 8.94
CA GLU A 7 -12.49 14.68 8.29
C GLU A 7 -11.88 13.68 9.27
N TRP A 8 -12.55 12.55 9.49
CA TRP A 8 -12.02 11.43 10.26
C TRP A 8 -10.80 10.81 9.58
N CYS A 9 -9.78 10.49 10.39
CA CYS A 9 -8.63 9.69 9.98
C CYS A 9 -8.67 8.32 10.67
N ALA A 10 -8.02 7.33 10.05
CA ALA A 10 -7.90 6.00 10.61
C ALA A 10 -7.06 5.99 11.89
N ASP A 11 -6.12 6.92 12.08
CA ASP A 11 -5.20 6.97 13.20
C ASP A 11 -5.90 7.18 14.56
N TRP A 12 -5.40 6.50 15.59
CA TRP A 12 -5.67 6.88 16.98
C TRP A 12 -4.94 8.18 17.32
N TYR A 13 -5.61 9.07 18.06
CA TYR A 13 -5.01 10.31 18.52
C TYR A 13 -4.09 10.03 19.71
N ASP A 14 -2.86 10.49 19.57
CA ASP A 14 -1.87 10.55 20.63
C ASP A 14 -1.10 11.88 20.47
N LYS A 15 -0.88 12.55 21.60
CA LYS A 15 -0.22 13.84 21.67
C LYS A 15 1.26 13.71 21.30
N ASP A 16 1.89 12.62 21.72
CA ASP A 16 3.33 12.40 21.59
C ASP A 16 3.66 11.53 20.37
N SER A 17 2.68 11.29 19.49
CA SER A 17 2.83 10.42 18.32
C SER A 17 3.96 10.89 17.41
N TYR A 18 4.11 12.21 17.21
CA TYR A 18 5.11 12.76 16.30
C TYR A 18 6.55 12.58 16.78
N GLU A 19 6.78 12.37 18.07
CA GLU A 19 8.12 12.11 18.60
C GLU A 19 8.54 10.65 18.40
N ARG A 20 7.55 9.74 18.29
CA ARG A 20 7.76 8.28 18.25
C ARG A 20 7.42 7.64 16.90
N SER A 21 6.79 8.39 16.00
CA SER A 21 6.36 7.89 14.70
C SER A 21 7.55 7.46 13.83
N PRO A 22 7.44 6.33 13.11
CA PRO A 22 8.43 5.97 12.10
C PRO A 22 8.47 7.02 10.99
N ALA A 23 9.64 7.17 10.36
CA ALA A 23 9.83 8.10 9.26
C ALA A 23 9.02 7.74 8.01
N SER A 24 8.74 6.44 7.81
CA SER A 24 7.98 5.92 6.66
C SER A 24 6.63 5.37 7.10
N ASN A 25 5.57 5.76 6.38
CA ASN A 25 4.19 5.33 6.54
C ASN A 25 3.70 5.18 8.01
N PRO A 26 3.73 6.25 8.82
CA PRO A 26 3.23 6.19 10.18
C PRO A 26 1.72 5.95 10.21
N THR A 27 1.28 4.93 10.92
CA THR A 27 -0.14 4.55 11.08
C THR A 27 -0.75 4.98 12.41
N GLY A 28 0.00 5.76 13.19
CA GLY A 28 -0.34 6.12 14.57
C GLY A 28 -0.19 4.94 15.55
N PRO A 29 -0.61 5.11 16.81
CA PRO A 29 -0.63 4.03 17.79
C PRO A 29 -1.57 2.89 17.38
N ASN A 30 -1.28 1.66 17.82
CA ASN A 30 -2.13 0.49 17.53
C ASN A 30 -3.48 0.52 18.28
N THR A 31 -3.53 1.18 19.44
CA THR A 31 -4.70 1.25 20.32
C THR A 31 -4.95 2.68 20.78
N GLY A 32 -6.21 3.02 21.05
CA GLY A 32 -6.59 4.32 21.60
C GLY A 32 -8.10 4.41 21.83
N GLU A 33 -8.51 5.54 22.42
CA GLU A 33 -9.93 5.80 22.74
C GLU A 33 -10.57 6.83 21.78
N ILE A 34 -9.74 7.65 21.13
CA ILE A 34 -10.14 8.80 20.34
C ILE A 34 -9.42 8.80 18.99
N ARG A 35 -10.15 9.02 17.91
CA ARG A 35 -9.58 9.06 16.54
C ARG A 35 -9.28 10.49 16.12
N VAL A 36 -8.30 10.63 15.24
CA VAL A 36 -7.86 11.94 14.74
C VAL A 36 -8.91 12.56 13.80
N LEU A 37 -9.09 13.87 13.93
CA LEU A 37 -9.88 14.72 13.03
C LEU A 37 -9.02 15.82 12.43
N ARG A 38 -9.19 16.09 11.13
CA ARG A 38 -8.40 17.08 10.37
C ARG A 38 -9.30 18.04 9.59
N GLY A 39 -8.72 19.18 9.19
CA GLY A 39 -9.33 20.12 8.23
C GLY A 39 -10.22 21.20 8.81
N GLY A 40 -10.85 21.00 9.98
CA GLY A 40 -11.84 21.95 10.50
C GLY A 40 -13.17 21.88 9.75
N SER A 41 -14.18 22.60 10.22
CA SER A 41 -15.53 22.64 9.64
C SER A 41 -16.01 24.05 9.34
N TRP A 42 -17.19 24.15 8.73
CA TRP A 42 -17.88 25.40 8.42
C TRP A 42 -18.15 26.28 9.66
N ASN A 43 -18.19 25.70 10.85
CA ASN A 43 -18.46 26.40 12.11
C ASN A 43 -17.21 26.67 12.96
N ASN A 44 -16.01 26.51 12.40
CA ASN A 44 -14.78 26.77 13.15
C ASN A 44 -14.24 28.20 12.98
N TYR A 45 -13.67 28.71 14.07
CA TYR A 45 -12.90 29.96 14.07
C TYR A 45 -11.49 29.76 13.47
N LYS A 46 -10.65 30.80 13.50
CA LYS A 46 -9.32 30.79 12.84
C LYS A 46 -8.34 29.70 13.32
N LYS A 47 -8.38 29.30 14.59
CA LYS A 47 -7.36 28.40 15.19
C LYS A 47 -7.41 26.95 14.65
N PRO A 48 -8.59 26.30 14.53
CA PRO A 48 -8.69 24.94 14.01
C PRO A 48 -8.53 24.84 12.48
N LEU A 49 -8.62 25.95 11.75
CA LEU A 49 -8.45 26.01 10.29
C LEU A 49 -6.99 25.97 9.81
N ARG A 50 -6.04 25.62 10.69
CA ARG A 50 -4.63 25.41 10.32
C ARG A 50 -4.43 24.00 9.80
N LEU A 51 -3.66 23.85 8.71
CA LEU A 51 -3.34 22.55 8.10
C LEU A 51 -2.67 21.57 9.08
N THR A 52 -1.87 22.09 10.02
CA THR A 52 -1.17 21.28 11.02
C THR A 52 -2.03 20.91 12.22
N HIS A 53 -3.18 21.57 12.42
CA HIS A 53 -4.01 21.36 13.59
C HIS A 53 -4.67 19.98 13.55
N ARG A 54 -4.62 19.28 14.69
CA ARG A 54 -5.24 17.97 14.91
C ARG A 54 -6.27 18.13 16.00
N SER A 55 -7.50 17.73 15.71
CA SER A 55 -8.54 17.53 16.71
C SER A 55 -8.79 16.03 16.88
N TYR A 56 -9.72 15.67 17.76
CA TYR A 56 -10.04 14.29 18.07
C TYR A 56 -11.44 14.17 18.67
N HIS A 57 -12.07 13.03 18.44
CA HIS A 57 -13.30 12.63 19.12
C HIS A 57 -13.34 11.11 19.31
N ALA A 58 -14.19 10.64 20.21
CA ALA A 58 -14.44 9.20 20.35
C ALA A 58 -15.12 8.66 19.08
N PRO A 59 -14.80 7.43 18.62
CA PRO A 59 -15.37 6.85 17.40
C PRO A 59 -16.91 6.75 17.39
N SER A 60 -17.52 6.67 18.57
CA SER A 60 -18.98 6.60 18.73
C SER A 60 -19.67 7.95 18.52
N VAL A 61 -18.94 9.06 18.59
CA VAL A 61 -19.49 10.42 18.50
C VAL A 61 -19.76 10.79 17.04
N ARG A 62 -20.92 11.38 16.79
CA ARG A 62 -21.32 11.88 15.47
C ARG A 62 -21.78 13.33 15.60
N TYR A 63 -21.18 14.20 14.81
CA TYR A 63 -21.63 15.58 14.69
C TYR A 63 -21.95 15.91 13.22
N SER A 64 -22.89 16.83 13.00
CA SER A 64 -23.24 17.33 11.66
C SER A 64 -22.10 18.07 10.96
N LEU A 65 -21.05 18.40 11.71
CA LEU A 65 -19.82 19.05 11.24
C LEU A 65 -18.66 18.07 11.02
N SER A 66 -18.90 16.75 11.09
CA SER A 66 -17.92 15.69 10.87
C SER A 66 -18.32 14.80 9.70
N GLY A 67 -17.37 14.56 8.80
CA GLY A 67 -17.46 13.63 7.68
C GLY A 67 -16.16 12.84 7.53
N PHE A 68 -15.96 12.25 6.36
CA PHE A 68 -14.74 11.53 6.02
C PHE A 68 -14.51 11.57 4.51
N ARG A 69 -13.28 11.31 4.11
CA ARG A 69 -12.93 11.04 2.72
C ARG A 69 -12.17 9.73 2.65
N THR A 70 -12.39 8.98 1.58
CA THR A 70 -11.71 7.70 1.38
C THR A 70 -10.32 7.91 0.78
N VAL A 71 -9.45 6.96 1.07
CA VAL A 71 -8.15 6.79 0.42
C VAL A 71 -8.02 5.32 0.05
N SER A 72 -7.39 5.05 -1.08
CA SER A 72 -7.03 3.70 -1.49
C SER A 72 -5.52 3.66 -1.69
N SER A 73 -4.91 2.51 -1.41
CA SER A 73 -3.53 2.29 -1.80
C SER A 73 -3.47 2.26 -3.33
N VAL A 74 -2.56 3.06 -3.90
CA VAL A 74 -2.19 2.91 -5.30
C VAL A 74 -1.14 1.82 -5.35
N ARG A 75 -1.45 0.71 -6.01
CA ARG A 75 -0.46 -0.32 -6.33
C ARG A 75 0.39 0.23 -7.48
N THR A 76 1.45 0.94 -7.14
CA THR A 76 2.47 1.29 -8.12
C THR A 76 3.22 0.00 -8.41
N LYS A 77 3.12 -0.55 -9.63
CA LYS A 77 4.01 -1.63 -10.08
C LYS A 77 5.44 -1.16 -9.81
N GLN A 78 6.14 -1.84 -8.91
CA GLN A 78 7.54 -1.53 -8.64
C GLN A 78 8.29 -1.79 -9.96
N VAL A 79 9.03 -0.80 -10.45
CA VAL A 79 9.93 -1.00 -11.59
C VAL A 79 11.01 -1.96 -11.10
N GLY A 80 10.83 -3.24 -11.41
CA GLY A 80 11.62 -4.35 -10.85
C GLY A 80 10.86 -5.64 -10.56
N GLU A 81 9.53 -5.71 -10.75
CA GLU A 81 8.79 -6.99 -10.70
C GLU A 81 9.51 -8.04 -11.57
N LEU A 82 9.86 -9.17 -10.96
CA LEU A 82 10.47 -10.27 -11.67
C LEU A 82 9.47 -10.77 -12.71
N ILE A 83 9.90 -10.85 -13.97
CA ILE A 83 9.08 -11.42 -15.02
C ILE A 83 8.80 -12.88 -14.65
N GLY A 84 7.53 -13.18 -14.35
CA GLY A 84 7.08 -14.51 -13.94
C GLY A 84 6.81 -14.69 -12.45
N ASP A 85 7.04 -13.68 -11.60
CA ASP A 85 6.57 -13.67 -10.20
C ASP A 85 5.11 -13.20 -10.17
N ILE A 86 4.19 -14.18 -10.14
CA ILE A 86 2.76 -13.96 -10.28
C ILE A 86 2.10 -13.74 -8.92
N ASN A 87 2.62 -14.38 -7.87
CA ASN A 87 2.09 -14.20 -6.50
C ASN A 87 2.73 -13.00 -5.77
N GLU A 88 3.73 -12.35 -6.37
CA GLU A 88 4.47 -11.19 -5.85
C GLU A 88 5.18 -11.49 -4.53
N ASP A 89 5.68 -12.72 -4.35
CA ASP A 89 6.45 -13.10 -3.17
C ASP A 89 7.95 -12.77 -3.29
N GLY A 90 8.37 -12.27 -4.45
CA GLY A 90 9.76 -11.90 -4.74
C GLY A 90 10.62 -13.06 -5.22
N ILE A 91 10.03 -14.24 -5.48
CA ILE A 91 10.73 -15.46 -5.90
C ILE A 91 9.96 -16.15 -7.03
N VAL A 92 10.55 -16.24 -8.22
CA VAL A 92 9.93 -17.05 -9.30
C VAL A 92 10.12 -18.54 -8.99
N ASN A 93 9.03 -19.23 -8.67
CA ASN A 93 9.05 -20.64 -8.28
C ASN A 93 7.82 -21.41 -8.80
N ILE A 94 7.63 -22.63 -8.28
CA ILE A 94 6.56 -23.52 -8.76
C ILE A 94 5.16 -22.97 -8.46
N PHE A 95 5.01 -22.15 -7.42
CA PHE A 95 3.73 -21.54 -7.07
C PHE A 95 3.28 -20.55 -8.15
N ASP A 96 4.18 -19.80 -8.79
CA ASP A 96 3.84 -18.93 -9.92
C ASP A 96 3.35 -19.73 -11.11
N LEU A 97 4.05 -20.82 -11.43
CA LEU A 97 3.65 -21.71 -12.51
C LEU A 97 2.26 -22.30 -12.25
N VAL A 98 1.98 -22.74 -11.02
CA VAL A 98 0.67 -23.29 -10.64
C VAL A 98 -0.43 -22.24 -10.81
N ILE A 99 -0.17 -20.98 -10.45
CA ILE A 99 -1.14 -19.90 -10.61
C ILE A 99 -1.38 -19.59 -12.10
N ALA A 100 -0.33 -19.54 -12.92
CA ALA A 100 -0.46 -19.38 -14.37
C ALA A 100 -1.29 -20.50 -15.00
N VAL A 101 -1.00 -21.77 -14.66
CA VAL A 101 -1.74 -22.94 -15.15
C VAL A 101 -3.21 -22.89 -14.73
N GLY A 102 -3.53 -22.36 -13.54
CA GLY A 102 -4.92 -22.14 -13.09
C GLY A 102 -5.73 -21.18 -13.99
N SER A 103 -5.05 -20.44 -14.85
CA SER A 103 -5.65 -19.55 -15.85
C SER A 103 -5.35 -19.96 -17.30
N PHE A 104 -4.81 -21.15 -17.54
CA PHE A 104 -4.46 -21.63 -18.86
C PHE A 104 -5.66 -21.59 -19.83
N ARG A 105 -5.44 -21.08 -21.05
CA ARG A 105 -6.43 -20.82 -22.09
C ARG A 105 -7.50 -19.78 -21.76
N LYS A 106 -7.34 -18.99 -20.69
CA LYS A 106 -8.19 -17.81 -20.50
C LYS A 106 -7.76 -16.71 -21.47
N MET A 107 -8.75 -15.93 -21.91
CA MET A 107 -8.59 -14.81 -22.83
C MET A 107 -9.26 -13.57 -22.24
N GLY A 108 -8.62 -12.42 -22.38
CA GLY A 108 -9.09 -11.17 -21.80
C GLY A 108 -7.94 -10.29 -21.31
N THR A 109 -8.28 -9.09 -20.86
CA THR A 109 -7.30 -8.16 -20.29
C THR A 109 -7.00 -8.50 -18.83
N ASP A 110 -5.81 -8.13 -18.35
CA ASP A 110 -5.41 -8.22 -16.94
C ASP A 110 -5.50 -9.64 -16.35
N LEU A 111 -5.14 -10.66 -17.13
CA LEU A 111 -5.11 -12.05 -16.67
C LEU A 111 -3.89 -12.31 -15.79
N VAL A 112 -4.10 -12.92 -14.62
CA VAL A 112 -3.06 -13.24 -13.61
C VAL A 112 -1.93 -14.13 -14.16
N GLY A 113 -2.16 -14.86 -15.25
CA GLY A 113 -1.15 -15.72 -15.89
C GLY A 113 -0.60 -15.19 -17.21
N ASP A 114 -1.04 -14.02 -17.67
CA ASP A 114 -0.59 -13.40 -18.94
C ASP A 114 0.63 -12.53 -18.64
N VAL A 115 1.81 -13.13 -18.73
CA VAL A 115 3.07 -12.47 -18.37
C VAL A 115 3.70 -11.74 -19.56
N ASN A 116 3.26 -12.04 -20.79
CA ASN A 116 3.75 -11.40 -22.00
C ASN A 116 2.84 -10.26 -22.52
N GLY A 117 1.63 -10.14 -21.98
CA GLY A 117 0.66 -9.09 -22.30
C GLY A 117 -0.11 -9.30 -23.61
N ASP A 118 -0.22 -10.55 -24.09
CA ASP A 118 -0.91 -10.88 -25.35
C ASP A 118 -2.42 -11.13 -25.18
N ASN A 119 -2.94 -10.99 -23.96
CA ASN A 119 -4.33 -11.24 -23.55
C ASN A 119 -4.75 -12.72 -23.64
N LEU A 120 -3.81 -13.67 -23.70
CA LEU A 120 -4.03 -15.11 -23.81
C LEU A 120 -3.05 -15.91 -22.96
N VAL A 121 -3.50 -16.45 -21.82
CA VAL A 121 -2.64 -17.33 -21.01
C VAL A 121 -2.40 -18.65 -21.74
N ASN A 122 -1.18 -18.84 -22.24
CA ASN A 122 -0.80 -19.96 -23.06
C ASN A 122 0.59 -20.52 -22.69
N ILE A 123 1.16 -21.35 -23.55
CA ILE A 123 2.45 -22.01 -23.28
C ILE A 123 3.61 -21.01 -23.26
N PHE A 124 3.52 -19.92 -24.00
CA PHE A 124 4.55 -18.89 -24.03
C PHE A 124 4.66 -18.18 -22.68
N ASP A 125 3.55 -17.97 -21.96
CA ASP A 125 3.59 -17.46 -20.59
C ASP A 125 4.32 -18.40 -19.63
N LEU A 126 3.98 -19.70 -19.70
CA LEU A 126 4.60 -20.73 -18.89
C LEU A 126 6.10 -20.85 -19.17
N VAL A 127 6.51 -20.71 -20.44
CA VAL A 127 7.92 -20.72 -20.85
C VAL A 127 8.65 -19.51 -20.28
N ILE A 128 8.02 -18.33 -20.25
CA ILE A 128 8.59 -17.13 -19.66
C ILE A 128 8.80 -17.32 -18.14
N ILE A 129 7.82 -17.85 -17.42
CA ILE A 129 7.93 -18.15 -15.99
C ILE A 129 9.05 -19.16 -15.73
N ALA A 130 9.06 -20.26 -16.49
CA ALA A 130 10.09 -21.29 -16.36
C ALA A 130 11.50 -20.77 -16.69
N GLY A 131 11.62 -19.84 -17.65
CA GLY A 131 12.88 -19.18 -17.99
C GLY A 131 13.44 -18.29 -16.87
N SER A 132 12.57 -17.79 -16.00
CA SER A 132 12.95 -16.96 -14.83
C SER A 132 13.03 -17.75 -13.52
N PHE A 133 12.85 -19.08 -13.55
CA PHE A 133 12.75 -19.89 -12.33
C PHE A 133 14.00 -19.77 -11.44
N GLY A 134 13.78 -19.52 -10.15
CA GLY A 134 14.83 -19.30 -9.16
C GLY A 134 15.36 -17.86 -9.10
N GLN A 135 14.83 -16.94 -9.90
CA GLN A 135 15.13 -15.51 -9.73
C GLN A 135 14.52 -14.99 -8.42
N LEU A 136 15.27 -14.10 -7.76
CA LEU A 136 14.93 -13.47 -6.50
C LEU A 136 15.04 -11.97 -6.64
N TRP A 137 14.01 -11.24 -6.16
CA TRP A 137 14.04 -9.80 -6.18
C TRP A 137 14.82 -9.31 -4.96
N VAL A 138 15.97 -8.70 -5.20
CA VAL A 138 16.77 -8.06 -4.15
C VAL A 138 16.61 -6.56 -4.30
N SER A 139 16.01 -5.92 -3.30
CA SER A 139 15.87 -4.47 -3.30
C SER A 139 17.26 -3.79 -3.39
N PRO A 140 17.39 -2.64 -4.08
CA PRO A 140 18.66 -1.94 -4.19
C PRO A 140 19.28 -1.57 -2.83
N SER A 141 18.47 -1.40 -1.78
CA SER A 141 18.92 -1.15 -0.41
C SER A 141 19.54 -2.36 0.29
N THR A 142 19.22 -3.59 -0.13
CA THR A 142 19.81 -4.82 0.45
C THR A 142 21.13 -5.21 -0.20
N ALA A 143 21.39 -4.77 -1.43
CA ALA A 143 22.61 -5.09 -2.16
C ALA A 143 23.88 -4.42 -1.58
N SER A 144 23.76 -3.27 -0.91
CA SER A 144 24.88 -2.59 -0.27
C SER A 144 25.39 -3.25 1.01
N GLU A 145 24.56 -4.08 1.67
CA GLU A 145 24.91 -4.75 2.94
C GLU A 145 25.75 -6.01 2.71
N ILE A 146 25.57 -6.68 1.56
CA ILE A 146 26.22 -7.96 1.24
C ILE A 146 27.67 -7.76 0.75
N MET A 147 28.01 -6.59 0.21
CA MET A 147 29.33 -6.31 -0.40
C MET A 147 30.43 -5.94 0.61
N LEU A 148 30.16 -5.94 1.92
CA LEU A 148 31.09 -5.42 2.94
C LEU A 148 31.74 -6.46 3.87
N THR A 149 31.54 -7.77 3.67
CA THR A 149 32.04 -8.81 4.61
C THR A 149 33.20 -9.67 4.10
N THR A 150 33.90 -9.30 3.03
CA THR A 150 35.13 -9.99 2.62
C THR A 150 36.34 -9.05 2.70
N GLN A 151 37.00 -9.02 3.87
CA GLN A 151 38.42 -8.72 4.03
C GLN A 151 39.06 -9.76 4.95
#